data_AF-T0M4F3-F1
#
_entry.id   AF-T0M4F3-F1
#
_cell.length_a   1.000
_cell.length_b   1.000
_cell.length_c   1.000
_cell.angle_alpha   90.00
_cell.angle_beta   90.00
_cell.angle_gamma   90.00
#
_symmetry.space_group_name_H-M   'P 1'
#
loop_
_entity.id
_entity.type
_entity.pdbx_description
1 polymer ?
#
loop_
_entity_poly.entity_id
_entity_poly.type
_entity_poly.pdbx_seq_one_letter_code
_entity_poly.pdbx_strand_id
1 'polypeptide(L)'
;MPSKISSITVDGFSICGYTDTEMNSGMTLLLCKRPNTAGIFKSGGALATHETDLLKSTHRSDYSIDGIFLTGKSVFGLGIISGIYEWMKNNMKEPKI
;
A
#
# COMPACT_ATOMS: atom_id res chain seq x y z
N MET A 1 17.56 -19.14 6.54
CA MET A 1 16.80 -18.81 5.31
C MET A 1 15.33 -18.95 5.61
N PRO A 2 14.45 -18.01 5.22
CA PRO A 2 13.01 -18.24 5.34
C PRO A 2 12.66 -19.45 4.44
N SER A 3 12.10 -20.48 5.05
CA SER A 3 11.94 -21.83 4.49
C SER A 3 10.63 -22.04 3.72
N LYS A 4 9.84 -20.98 3.52
CA LYS A 4 8.57 -21.06 2.78
C LYS A 4 8.20 -19.69 2.21
N ILE A 5 8.22 -19.55 0.89
CA ILE A 5 7.60 -18.43 0.18
C ILE A 5 6.20 -18.91 -0.22
N SER A 6 5.17 -18.44 0.47
CA SER A 6 3.78 -18.65 0.07
C SER A 6 3.31 -17.44 -0.73
N SER A 7 2.93 -17.63 -1.99
CA SER A 7 2.21 -16.59 -2.73
C SER A 7 0.79 -16.51 -2.17
N ILE A 8 0.42 -15.36 -1.61
CA ILE A 8 -0.97 -15.09 -1.26
C ILE A 8 -1.65 -14.49 -2.48
N THR A 9 -2.73 -15.10 -2.94
CA THR A 9 -3.63 -14.48 -3.92
C THR A 9 -4.81 -13.97 -3.12
N VAL A 10 -5.01 -12.65 -3.11
CA VAL A 10 -6.12 -12.03 -2.42
C VAL A 10 -7.08 -11.52 -3.46
N ASP A 11 -8.25 -12.16 -3.54
CA ASP A 11 -9.32 -11.68 -4.42
C ASP A 11 -9.66 -10.23 -4.08
N GLY A 12 -9.92 -9.45 -5.13
CA GLY A 12 -10.19 -8.02 -4.98
C GLY A 12 -8.94 -7.12 -5.00
N PHE A 13 -7.74 -7.68 -5.07
CA PHE A 13 -6.49 -6.90 -5.18
C PHE A 13 -5.71 -7.21 -6.45
N SER A 14 -5.18 -6.17 -7.08
CA SER A 14 -4.08 -6.29 -8.05
C SER A 14 -2.78 -5.98 -7.33
N ILE A 15 -1.78 -6.85 -7.44
CA ILE A 15 -0.52 -6.70 -6.71
C ILE A 15 0.60 -6.42 -7.71
N CYS A 16 1.42 -5.40 -7.44
CA CYS A 16 2.69 -5.20 -8.11
C CYS A 16 3.81 -5.04 -7.08
N GLY A 17 5.03 -5.34 -7.47
CA GLY A 17 6.18 -5.25 -6.59
C GLY A 17 7.46 -5.04 -7.37
N TYR A 18 8.44 -4.46 -6.69
CA TYR A 18 9.78 -4.28 -7.19
C TYR A 18 10.76 -4.75 -6.12
N THR A 19 11.79 -5.49 -6.52
CA THR A 19 12.85 -5.96 -5.63
C THR A 19 14.18 -5.49 -6.19
N ASP A 20 14.91 -4.76 -5.36
CA ASP A 20 16.30 -4.38 -5.60
C ASP A 20 17.20 -5.35 -4.85
N THR A 21 17.84 -6.24 -5.61
CA THR A 21 18.72 -7.28 -5.06
C THR A 21 20.04 -6.73 -4.53
N GLU A 22 20.54 -5.62 -5.08
CA GLU A 22 21.80 -5.00 -4.62
C GLU A 22 21.60 -4.33 -3.26
N MET A 23 20.46 -3.65 -3.10
CA MET A 23 20.10 -2.96 -1.86
C MET A 23 19.43 -3.87 -0.83
N ASN A 24 19.19 -5.14 -1.17
CA ASN A 24 18.40 -6.11 -0.41
C ASN A 24 17.08 -5.52 0.11
N SER A 25 16.31 -4.91 -0.80
CA SER A 25 15.10 -4.17 -0.45
C SER A 25 14.09 -4.16 -1.60
N GLY A 26 13.00 -3.44 -1.41
CA GLY A 26 11.94 -3.38 -2.42
C GLY A 26 10.68 -2.76 -1.89
N MET A 27 9.63 -2.88 -2.70
CA MET A 27 8.28 -2.43 -2.39
C MET A 27 7.25 -3.41 -2.91
N THR A 28 6.07 -3.36 -2.32
CA THR A 28 4.87 -4.05 -2.79
C THR A 28 3.72 -3.06 -2.74
N LEU A 29 2.98 -2.93 -3.83
CA LEU A 29 1.77 -2.12 -3.92
C LEU A 29 0.59 -3.04 -4.22
N LEU A 30 -0.43 -2.93 -3.37
CA LEU A 30 -1.71 -3.60 -3.50
C LEU A 30 -2.73 -2.55 -3.94
N LEU A 31 -3.33 -2.73 -5.11
CA LEU A 31 -4.40 -1.88 -5.63
C LEU A 31 -5.74 -2.54 -5.35
N CYS A 32 -6.64 -1.79 -4.72
CA CYS A 32 -7.95 -2.27 -4.30
C CYS A 32 -8.96 -2.15 -5.45
N LYS A 33 -9.70 -3.23 -5.75
CA LYS A 33 -10.92 -3.11 -6.55
C LYS A 33 -12.03 -2.50 -5.69
N ARG A 34 -12.85 -1.63 -6.28
CA ARG A 34 -14.02 -1.06 -5.61
C ARG A 34 -15.28 -1.93 -5.84
N PRO A 35 -16.24 -1.95 -4.90
CA PRO A 35 -16.18 -1.28 -3.59
C PRO A 35 -15.21 -1.99 -2.63
N ASN A 36 -14.52 -1.21 -1.79
CA ASN A 36 -13.67 -1.74 -0.72
C ASN A 36 -13.86 -0.92 0.56
N THR A 37 -13.65 -1.56 1.70
CA THR A 37 -13.65 -0.94 3.02
C THR A 37 -12.30 -1.19 3.66
N ALA A 38 -11.65 -0.14 4.15
CA ALA A 38 -10.35 -0.22 4.78
C ALA A 38 -10.36 0.38 6.19
N GLY A 39 -9.51 -0.19 7.04
CA GLY A 39 -9.22 0.30 8.38
C GLY A 39 -7.78 -0.04 8.73
N ILE A 40 -7.27 0.52 9.83
CA ILE A 40 -5.91 0.25 10.28
C ILE A 40 -5.86 -0.16 11.75
N PHE A 41 -5.03 -1.16 12.03
CA PHE A 41 -4.62 -1.52 13.38
C PHE A 41 -3.10 -1.41 13.48
N LYS A 42 -2.61 -0.75 14.53
CA LYS A 42 -1.19 -0.50 14.78
C LYS A 42 -0.82 -1.02 16.16
N SER A 43 0.06 -2.01 16.24
CA SER A 43 0.50 -2.62 17.52
C SER A 43 1.98 -2.39 17.85
N GLY A 44 2.74 -1.71 17.00
CA GLY A 44 4.17 -1.41 17.21
C GLY A 44 4.43 -0.01 17.77
N GLY A 45 5.47 0.13 18.59
CA GLY A 45 5.83 1.42 19.24
C GLY A 45 6.56 2.43 18.35
N ALA A 46 7.18 1.98 17.25
CA ALA A 46 7.92 2.84 16.32
C ALA A 46 7.55 2.47 14.87
N LEU A 47 6.44 3.01 14.39
CA LEU A 47 5.92 2.77 13.04
C LEU A 47 6.22 3.97 12.14
N ALA A 48 6.79 3.70 10.97
CA ALA A 48 6.87 4.67 9.89
C ALA A 48 5.70 4.42 8.94
N THR A 49 4.77 5.38 8.84
CA THR A 49 3.54 5.24 8.05
C THR A 49 3.19 6.52 7.32
N HIS A 50 2.42 6.41 6.24
CA HIS A 50 1.86 7.55 5.49
C HIS A 50 0.33 7.42 5.41
N GLU A 51 -0.40 8.55 5.37
CA GLU A 51 -1.86 8.65 5.20
C GLU A 51 -2.77 7.86 6.16
N THR A 52 -2.25 7.28 7.26
CA THR A 52 -3.07 6.37 8.09
C THR A 52 -4.21 7.04 8.85
N ASP A 53 -4.20 8.37 8.96
CA ASP A 53 -5.31 9.11 9.59
C ASP A 53 -6.61 9.01 8.78
N LEU A 54 -6.51 8.81 7.45
CA LEU A 54 -7.68 8.58 6.57
C LEU A 54 -8.40 7.26 6.86
N LEU A 55 -7.72 6.31 7.52
CA LEU A 55 -8.26 4.99 7.84
C LEU A 55 -9.01 4.97 9.19
N LYS A 56 -9.15 6.13 9.85
CA LYS A 56 -10.02 6.27 11.02
C LYS A 56 -11.48 6.21 10.59
N SER A 57 -12.27 5.44 11.32
CA SER A 57 -13.72 5.23 11.06
C SER A 57 -14.58 6.50 11.11
N THR A 58 -14.01 7.63 11.49
CA THR A 58 -14.69 8.92 11.59
C THR A 58 -14.40 9.87 10.43
N HIS A 59 -13.47 9.55 9.52
CA HIS A 59 -12.92 10.55 8.59
C HIS A 59 -13.56 10.56 7.19
N ARG A 60 -14.03 9.43 6.65
CA ARG A 60 -14.56 9.35 5.28
C ARG A 60 -15.79 8.45 5.22
N SER A 61 -16.82 8.87 4.49
CA SER A 61 -18.13 8.22 4.46
C SER A 61 -18.19 6.92 3.64
N ASP A 62 -17.32 6.77 2.64
CA ASP A 62 -17.29 5.56 1.79
C ASP A 62 -16.27 4.51 2.27
N TYR A 63 -15.47 4.84 3.30
CA TYR A 63 -14.45 3.98 3.91
C TYR A 63 -13.47 3.32 2.92
N SER A 64 -13.30 3.88 1.71
CA SER A 64 -12.56 3.24 0.63
C SER A 64 -11.17 3.84 0.44
N ILE A 65 -10.24 3.01 -0.06
CA ILE A 65 -8.91 3.42 -0.52
C ILE A 65 -8.64 2.85 -1.91
N ASP A 66 -7.69 3.46 -2.62
CA ASP A 66 -7.26 2.97 -3.93
C ASP A 66 -6.15 1.91 -3.82
N GLY A 67 -5.36 1.94 -2.74
CA GLY A 67 -4.33 0.94 -2.53
C GLY A 67 -3.55 1.08 -1.22
N ILE A 68 -2.71 0.08 -0.96
CA ILE A 68 -1.80 -0.01 0.18
C ILE A 68 -0.42 -0.34 -0.36
N PHE A 69 0.63 0.34 0.13
CA PHE A 69 2.00 -0.03 -0.21
C PHE A 69 2.80 -0.41 1.04
N LEU A 70 3.71 -1.35 0.85
CA LEU A 70 4.70 -1.81 1.81
C LEU A 70 6.08 -1.55 1.21
N THR A 71 7.02 -1.06 2.00
CA THR A 71 8.35 -0.69 1.50
C THR A 71 9.42 -1.04 2.53
N GLY A 72 10.60 -1.42 2.05
CA GLY A 72 11.80 -1.58 2.87
C GLY A 72 12.44 -0.24 3.22
N LYS A 73 13.66 -0.26 3.79
CA LYS A 73 14.45 0.94 4.15
C LYS A 73 13.83 1.88 5.20
N SER A 74 12.89 1.41 6.02
CA SER A 74 12.31 2.20 7.13
C SER A 74 11.68 3.51 6.61
N VAL A 75 11.78 4.61 7.36
CA VAL A 75 11.22 5.92 7.00
C VAL A 75 11.72 6.45 5.65
N PHE A 76 12.96 6.14 5.26
CA PHE A 76 13.52 6.58 3.98
C PHE A 76 12.79 5.93 2.79
N GLY A 77 12.33 4.69 2.95
CA GLY A 77 11.57 3.99 1.92
C GLY A 77 10.20 4.60 1.64
N LEU A 78 9.64 5.40 2.56
CA LEU A 78 8.37 6.09 2.34
C LEU A 78 8.45 7.16 1.25
N GLY A 79 9.65 7.61 0.87
CA GLY A 79 9.86 8.56 -0.23
C GLY A 79 9.32 8.06 -1.59
N ILE A 80 9.11 6.75 -1.75
CA ILE A 80 8.51 6.17 -2.96
C ILE A 80 7.06 6.62 -3.22
N ILE A 81 6.36 7.14 -2.19
CA ILE A 81 4.95 7.47 -2.28
C ILE A 81 4.65 8.51 -3.37
N SER A 82 5.55 9.46 -3.62
CA SER A 82 5.39 10.44 -4.68
C SER A 82 5.33 9.79 -6.06
N GLY A 83 6.22 8.82 -6.31
CA GLY A 83 6.22 8.04 -7.56
C GLY A 83 4.98 7.16 -7.70
N ILE A 84 4.46 6.62 -6.59
CA ILE A 84 3.19 5.87 -6.59
C ILE A 84 2.04 6.81 -7.00
N TYR A 85 1.94 8.00 -6.41
CA TYR A 85 0.90 8.97 -6.75
C TYR A 85 0.96 9.40 -8.22
N GLU A 86 2.15 9.68 -8.74
CA GLU A 86 2.34 10.02 -10.15
C GLU A 86 1.93 8.87 -11.06
N TRP A 87 2.36 7.64 -10.75
CA TRP A 87 1.96 6.46 -11.50
C TRP A 87 0.44 6.26 -11.46
N MET A 88 -0.19 6.35 -10.29
CA MET A 88 -1.65 6.19 -10.16
C MET A 88 -2.40 7.27 -10.94
N LYS A 89 -1.98 8.53 -10.87
CA LYS A 89 -2.58 9.64 -11.65
C LYS A 89 -2.55 9.37 -13.15
N ASN A 90 -1.47 8.77 -13.65
CA ASN A 90 -1.29 8.52 -15.08
C ASN A 90 -1.95 7.21 -15.57
N ASN A 91 -2.17 6.25 -14.68
CA ASN A 91 -2.61 4.89 -15.06
C ASN A 91 -4.01 4.52 -14.57
N MET A 92 -4.51 5.14 -13.50
CA MET A 92 -5.89 4.97 -13.06
C MET A 92 -6.75 6.00 -13.77
N LYS A 93 -7.76 5.53 -14.52
CA LYS A 93 -8.80 6.42 -15.05
C LYS A 93 -9.51 7.08 -13.86
N GLU A 94 -9.77 8.39 -13.95
CA GLU A 94 -10.45 9.25 -12.95
C GLU A 94 -11.44 8.47 -12.06
N PRO A 95 -11.44 8.72 -10.74
CA PRO A 95 -12.35 8.02 -9.83
C PRO A 95 -13.79 8.24 -10.32
N LYS A 96 -14.50 7.14 -10.58
CA LYS A 96 -15.95 7.19 -10.72
C LYS A 96 -16.51 7.56 -9.34
N ILE A 97 -16.71 8.86 -9.13
CA ILE A 97 -17.48 9.44 -8.02
C ILE A 97 -18.91 8.94 -8.15
#